data_AF-A0A376KQ70-F1
#
_entry.id   AF-A0A376KQ70-F1
#
_cell.length_a   1.000
_cell.length_b   1.000
_cell.length_c   1.000
_cell.angle_alpha   90.00
_cell.angle_beta   90.00
_cell.angle_gamma   90.00
#
_symmetry.space_group_name_H-M   'P 1'
#
loop_
_entity.id
_entity.type
_entity.pdbx_description
1 polymer ?
#
loop_
_entity_poly.entity_id
_entity_poly.type
_entity_poly.pdbx_seq_one_letter_code
_entity_poly.pdbx_strand_id
1 'polypeptide(L)'
;MKMAEILTGARKTYGLNLIGGIRRDLLKDDMIQTRQLAQQMRREVQELVDVLLSTPNMEQRTVGIGRLDPEIARDFSNVGPMVRASGHARDTRADHPFVGYGLLPMEVHSEQGCDVISRSESAYQ
;
A
#
# COMPACT_ATOMS: atom_id res chain seq x y z
N MET A 1 10.79 5.66 -10.64
CA MET A 1 10.22 4.94 -11.82
C MET A 1 11.17 3.88 -12.42
N LYS A 2 12.38 3.68 -11.90
CA LYS A 2 13.36 2.74 -12.47
C LYS A 2 12.86 1.30 -12.56
N MET A 3 12.21 0.78 -11.52
CA MET A 3 11.65 -0.58 -11.51
C MET A 3 10.64 -0.79 -12.65
N ALA A 4 9.78 0.20 -12.90
CA ALA A 4 8.80 0.13 -13.97
C ALA A 4 9.44 0.16 -15.36
N GLU A 5 10.50 0.95 -15.56
CA GLU A 5 11.27 0.95 -16.81
C GLU A 5 11.90 -0.41 -17.08
N ILE A 6 12.51 -1.03 -16.07
CA ILE A 6 13.12 -2.36 -16.18
C ILE A 6 12.06 -3.38 -16.64
N LEU A 7 10.94 -3.46 -15.93
CA LEU A 7 9.93 -4.50 -16.18
C LEU A 7 9.10 -4.27 -17.45
N THR A 8 8.86 -3.01 -17.80
CA THR A 8 7.84 -2.65 -18.81
C THR A 8 8.41 -1.94 -20.02
N GLY A 9 9.58 -1.31 -19.90
CA GLY A 9 10.16 -0.41 -20.90
C GLY A 9 9.59 1.01 -20.85
N ALA A 10 8.60 1.27 -19.99
CA ALA A 10 7.94 2.57 -19.87
C ALA A 10 7.93 3.08 -18.43
N ARG A 11 7.82 4.41 -18.29
CA ARG A 11 7.84 5.06 -16.98
C ARG A 11 6.49 5.16 -16.30
N LYS A 12 5.37 5.10 -17.01
CA LYS A 12 4.01 5.23 -16.42
C LYS A 12 2.97 4.39 -17.17
N THR A 13 3.00 4.44 -18.49
CA THR A 13 2.07 3.70 -19.37
C THR A 13 2.65 2.34 -19.73
N TYR A 14 2.43 1.36 -18.85
CA TYR A 14 3.16 0.09 -18.88
C TYR A 14 2.69 -0.89 -19.94
N GLY A 15 1.39 -0.92 -20.27
CA GLY A 15 0.81 -1.79 -21.29
C GLY A 15 1.10 -3.29 -21.11
N LEU A 16 1.46 -3.74 -19.90
CA LEU A 16 1.94 -5.09 -19.62
C LEU A 16 0.80 -6.07 -19.34
N ASN A 17 -0.21 -5.67 -18.56
CA ASN A 17 -1.37 -6.51 -18.26
C ASN A 17 -2.35 -6.51 -19.45
N LEU A 18 -2.78 -7.69 -19.88
CA LEU A 18 -3.74 -7.91 -20.95
C LEU A 18 -4.87 -8.84 -20.47
N ILE A 19 -5.98 -8.85 -21.20
CA ILE A 19 -6.98 -9.90 -21.03
C ILE A 19 -6.30 -11.23 -21.41
N GLY A 20 -6.27 -12.17 -20.47
CA GLY A 20 -5.59 -13.47 -20.64
C GLY A 20 -4.16 -13.55 -20.10
N GLY A 21 -3.61 -12.50 -19.50
CA GLY A 21 -2.31 -12.56 -18.79
C GLY A 21 -1.43 -11.34 -18.99
N ILE A 22 -0.13 -11.56 -19.23
CA ILE A 22 0.86 -10.51 -19.46
C ILE A 22 1.36 -10.52 -20.90
N ARG A 23 1.69 -9.34 -21.43
CA ARG A 23 2.13 -9.14 -22.82
C ARG A 23 3.42 -9.88 -23.16
N ARG A 24 4.35 -9.97 -22.20
CA ARG A 24 5.66 -10.61 -22.36
C ARG A 24 6.16 -11.13 -21.02
N ASP A 25 7.03 -12.12 -21.09
CA ASP A 25 7.67 -12.69 -19.92
C ASP A 25 8.73 -11.73 -19.32
N LEU A 26 9.12 -11.97 -18.07
CA LEU A 26 10.15 -11.24 -17.35
C LEU A 26 11.52 -11.90 -17.55
N LEU A 27 12.50 -11.14 -18.02
CA LEU A 27 13.85 -11.66 -18.20
C LEU A 27 14.53 -11.90 -16.85
N LYS A 28 15.42 -12.89 -16.80
CA LYS A 28 16.15 -13.25 -15.57
C LYS A 28 16.89 -12.05 -14.96
N ASP A 29 17.56 -11.27 -15.80
CA ASP A 29 18.33 -10.12 -15.36
C ASP A 29 17.43 -8.99 -14.82
N ASP A 30 16.25 -8.81 -15.40
CA ASP A 30 15.24 -7.85 -14.92
C ASP A 30 14.74 -8.26 -13.53
N MET A 31 14.47 -9.55 -13.33
CA MET A 31 14.06 -10.09 -12.03
C MET A 31 15.14 -9.91 -10.95
N ILE A 32 16.43 -10.07 -11.30
CA ILE A 32 17.53 -9.87 -10.35
C ILE A 32 17.64 -8.39 -9.96
N GLN A 33 17.66 -7.50 -10.95
CA GLN A 33 17.77 -6.05 -10.72
C GLN A 33 16.58 -5.52 -9.92
N THR A 34 15.35 -5.96 -10.24
CA THR A 34 14.16 -5.50 -9.52
C THR A 34 14.12 -5.99 -8.07
N ARG A 35 14.59 -7.20 -7.79
CA ARG A 35 14.71 -7.69 -6.40
C ARG A 35 15.73 -6.89 -5.59
N GLN A 36 16.89 -6.59 -6.16
CA GLN A 36 17.90 -5.75 -5.52
C GLN A 36 17.36 -4.35 -5.22
N LEU A 37 16.68 -3.74 -6.20
CA LEU A 37 16.07 -2.43 -6.04
C LEU A 37 14.96 -2.44 -4.97
N ALA A 38 14.11 -3.47 -4.94
CA ALA A 38 13.08 -3.61 -3.91
C ALA A 38 13.68 -3.73 -2.50
N GLN A 39 14.79 -4.47 -2.33
CA GLN A 39 15.49 -4.58 -1.05
C GLN A 39 16.10 -3.25 -0.61
N GLN A 40 16.68 -2.49 -1.54
CA GLN A 40 17.19 -1.15 -1.27
C GLN A 40 16.07 -0.21 -0.84
N MET A 41 15.01 -0.13 -1.63
CA MET A 41 13.85 0.73 -1.35
C MET A 41 13.21 0.40 -0.01
N ARG A 42 13.15 -0.88 0.38
CA ARG A 42 12.64 -1.27 1.70
C ARG A 42 13.41 -0.60 2.84
N ARG A 43 14.75 -0.55 2.76
CA ARG A 43 15.58 0.10 3.79
C ARG A 43 15.37 1.62 3.79
N GLU A 44 15.42 2.24 2.62
CA GLU A 44 15.27 3.69 2.46
C GLU A 44 13.89 4.18 2.93
N VAL A 45 12.83 3.43 2.60
CA VAL A 45 11.47 3.76 3.05
C VAL A 45 11.35 3.59 4.56
N GLN A 46 11.93 2.55 5.15
CA GLN A 46 11.89 2.36 6.61
C GLN A 46 12.55 3.53 7.33
N GLU A 47 13.76 3.92 6.93
CA GLU A 47 14.49 5.06 7.51
C GLU A 47 13.68 6.36 7.39
N LEU A 48 13.04 6.59 6.22
CA LEU A 48 12.20 7.76 6.01
C LEU A 48 10.95 7.74 6.91
N VAL A 49 10.28 6.60 7.01
CA VAL A 49 9.08 6.44 7.84
C VAL A 49 9.43 6.65 9.32
N ASP A 50 10.53 6.10 9.80
CA ASP A 50 10.98 6.27 11.19
C ASP A 50 11.23 7.74 11.53
N VAL A 51 11.88 8.49 10.63
CA VAL A 51 12.11 9.94 10.79
C VAL A 51 10.78 10.70 10.77
N LEU A 52 9.87 10.38 9.86
CA LEU A 52 8.58 11.07 9.74
C LEU A 52 7.69 10.84 10.96
N LEU A 53 7.58 9.59 11.44
CA LEU A 53 6.73 9.23 12.56
C LEU A 53 7.32 9.68 13.91
N SER A 54 8.64 9.78 14.05
CA SER A 54 9.28 10.31 15.27
C SER A 54 9.29 11.84 15.35
N THR A 55 8.90 12.55 14.29
CA THR A 55 8.89 14.02 14.28
C THR A 55 7.63 14.55 14.98
N PRO A 56 7.75 15.33 16.08
CA PRO A 56 6.59 15.80 16.86
C PRO A 56 5.58 16.63 16.06
N ASN A 57 6.03 17.37 15.04
CA ASN A 57 5.16 18.14 14.16
C ASN A 57 4.19 17.26 13.34
N MET A 58 4.52 15.98 13.13
CA MET A 58 3.64 15.05 12.41
C MET A 58 2.39 14.79 13.24
N GLU A 59 2.57 14.37 14.51
CA GLU A 59 1.46 14.10 15.43
C GLU A 59 0.57 15.34 15.60
N GLN A 60 1.18 16.50 15.87
CA GLN A 60 0.45 17.76 16.08
C GLN A 60 -0.47 18.15 14.90
N ARG A 61 -0.15 17.70 13.69
CA ARG A 61 -0.90 18.02 12.47
C ARG A 61 -1.87 16.94 12.03
N THR A 62 -1.82 15.75 12.62
CA THR A 62 -2.51 14.56 12.09
C THR A 62 -3.38 13.85 13.12
N VAL A 63 -3.01 13.88 14.40
CA VAL A 63 -3.79 13.31 15.50
C VAL A 63 -5.08 14.11 15.72
N GLY A 64 -6.23 13.43 15.72
CA GLY A 64 -7.55 14.03 15.89
C GLY A 64 -8.03 14.87 14.69
N ILE A 65 -7.25 14.96 13.61
CA ILE A 65 -7.59 15.74 12.42
C ILE A 65 -8.30 14.87 11.39
N GLY A 66 -9.30 15.44 10.70
CA GLY A 66 -9.98 14.80 9.59
C GLY A 66 -10.69 13.50 10.00
N ARG A 67 -11.27 13.47 11.21
CA ARG A 67 -11.95 12.29 11.76
C ARG A 67 -13.07 11.79 10.83
N LEU A 68 -13.06 10.49 10.55
CA LEU A 68 -14.11 9.80 9.81
C LEU A 68 -14.81 8.80 10.73
N ASP A 69 -16.05 9.10 11.07
CA ASP A 69 -16.88 8.21 11.88
C ASP A 69 -17.02 6.80 11.24
N PRO A 70 -16.90 5.71 12.03
CA PRO A 70 -16.99 4.35 11.50
C PRO A 70 -18.31 4.00 10.80
N GLU A 71 -19.44 4.54 11.24
CA GLU A 71 -20.75 4.32 10.61
C GLU A 71 -20.82 5.07 9.28
N ILE A 72 -20.37 6.32 9.25
CA ILE A 72 -20.26 7.10 8.00
C ILE A 72 -19.33 6.41 7.00
N ALA A 73 -18.16 5.92 7.44
CA ALA A 73 -17.21 5.21 6.58
C ALA A 73 -17.85 4.00 5.87
N ARG A 74 -18.74 3.30 6.61
CA ARG A 74 -19.50 2.15 6.10
C ARG A 74 -20.59 2.59 5.14
N ASP A 75 -21.43 3.54 5.56
CA ASP A 75 -22.61 3.98 4.82
C ASP A 75 -22.25 4.65 3.49
N PHE A 76 -21.14 5.39 3.46
CA PHE A 76 -20.64 6.07 2.26
C PHE A 76 -19.60 5.26 1.47
N SER A 77 -19.37 3.99 1.86
CA SER A 77 -18.51 3.06 1.13
C SER A 77 -17.08 3.56 0.89
N ASN A 78 -16.46 4.16 1.92
CA ASN A 78 -15.03 4.42 1.89
C ASN A 78 -14.23 3.11 1.76
N VAL A 79 -13.04 3.17 1.14
CA VAL A 79 -12.22 1.99 0.87
C VAL A 79 -10.76 2.21 1.25
N GLY A 80 -10.01 1.11 1.36
CA GLY A 80 -8.56 1.15 1.60
C GLY A 80 -8.22 1.74 2.98
N PRO A 81 -7.16 2.56 3.09
CA PRO A 81 -6.73 3.12 4.38
C PRO A 81 -7.82 3.91 5.10
N MET A 82 -8.76 4.53 4.37
CA MET A 82 -9.84 5.30 4.99
C MET A 82 -10.76 4.42 5.84
N VAL A 83 -11.16 3.25 5.32
CA VAL A 83 -12.07 2.34 6.03
C VAL A 83 -11.31 1.54 7.10
N ARG A 84 -10.06 1.16 6.80
CA ARG A 84 -9.20 0.44 7.74
C ARG A 84 -8.82 1.27 8.96
N ALA A 85 -8.61 2.57 8.80
CA ALA A 85 -8.35 3.48 9.91
C ALA A 85 -9.59 3.87 10.73
N SER A 86 -10.78 3.51 10.26
CA SER A 86 -12.06 3.69 10.95
C SER A 86 -12.58 2.39 11.58
N GLY A 87 -11.69 1.45 11.90
CA GLY A 87 -12.00 0.23 12.65
C GLY A 87 -12.48 -0.97 11.82
N HIS A 88 -12.54 -0.86 10.50
CA HIS A 88 -13.00 -1.96 9.64
C HIS A 88 -11.81 -2.68 8.99
N ALA A 89 -11.46 -3.86 9.49
CA ALA A 89 -10.46 -4.74 8.88
C ALA A 89 -10.97 -5.34 7.55
N ARG A 90 -10.98 -4.52 6.49
CA ARG A 90 -11.49 -4.87 5.17
C ARG A 90 -10.44 -4.63 4.10
N ASP A 91 -10.16 -5.65 3.30
CA ASP A 91 -9.27 -5.56 2.15
C ASP A 91 -9.62 -6.63 1.11
N THR A 92 -9.91 -6.20 -0.12
CA THR A 92 -10.31 -7.12 -1.19
C THR A 92 -9.26 -8.20 -1.46
N ARG A 93 -7.97 -7.95 -1.20
CA ARG A 93 -6.91 -8.95 -1.39
C ARG A 93 -7.04 -10.13 -0.43
N ALA A 94 -7.61 -9.92 0.76
CA ALA A 94 -7.86 -10.94 1.77
C ALA A 94 -9.29 -11.49 1.71
N ASP A 95 -10.29 -10.61 1.62
CA ASP A 95 -11.72 -10.99 1.66
C ASP A 95 -12.17 -11.67 0.36
N HIS A 96 -11.62 -11.22 -0.78
CA HIS A 96 -11.94 -11.72 -2.12
C HIS A 96 -10.67 -11.90 -2.96
N PRO A 97 -9.78 -12.84 -2.59
CA PRO A 97 -8.44 -12.92 -3.18
C PRO A 97 -8.46 -13.14 -4.70
N PHE A 98 -7.55 -12.44 -5.39
CA PHE A 98 -7.37 -12.51 -6.85
C PHE A 98 -5.88 -12.56 -7.20
N VAL A 99 -5.53 -12.96 -8.44
CA VAL A 99 -4.15 -12.88 -8.99
C VAL A 99 -3.08 -13.45 -8.02
N GLY A 100 -3.43 -14.52 -7.31
CA GLY A 100 -2.52 -15.22 -6.39
C GLY A 100 -2.40 -14.63 -4.98
N TYR A 101 -3.14 -13.58 -4.60
CA TYR A 101 -3.11 -13.04 -3.23
C TYR A 101 -3.47 -14.08 -2.16
N GLY A 102 -4.35 -15.04 -2.47
CA GLY A 102 -4.71 -16.12 -1.55
C GLY A 102 -3.61 -17.15 -1.30
N LEU A 103 -2.48 -17.07 -2.01
CA LEU A 103 -1.30 -17.93 -1.82
C LEU A 103 -0.27 -17.30 -0.88
N LEU A 104 -0.49 -16.05 -0.45
CA LEU A 104 0.44 -15.31 0.40
C LEU A 104 -0.13 -15.21 1.82
N PRO A 105 0.71 -15.32 2.86
CA PRO A 105 0.29 -14.98 4.21
C PRO A 105 0.05 -13.46 4.26
N MET A 106 -1.20 -13.05 4.45
CA MET A 106 -1.61 -11.65 4.56
C MET A 106 -2.51 -11.48 5.77
N GLU A 107 -2.17 -10.53 6.63
CA GLU A 107 -3.01 -10.04 7.72
C GLU A 107 -3.57 -8.67 7.35
N VAL A 108 -4.84 -8.40 7.68
CA VAL A 108 -5.47 -7.12 7.39
C VAL A 108 -5.33 -6.21 8.61
N HIS A 109 -4.46 -5.21 8.49
CA HIS A 109 -4.25 -4.21 9.54
C HIS A 109 -5.37 -3.15 9.54
N SER A 110 -5.90 -2.84 10.71
CA SER A 110 -6.91 -1.80 10.93
C SER A 110 -6.64 -1.04 12.21
N GLU A 111 -6.97 0.24 12.21
CA GLU A 111 -6.81 1.17 13.34
C GLU A 111 -8.18 1.74 13.74
N GLN A 112 -8.28 2.27 14.96
CA GLN A 112 -9.54 2.83 15.50
C GLN A 112 -9.52 4.36 15.69
N GLY A 113 -8.39 5.03 15.47
CA GLY A 113 -8.27 6.47 15.71
C GLY A 113 -9.09 7.34 14.76
N CYS A 114 -9.51 6.81 13.61
CA CYS A 114 -10.38 7.46 12.62
C CYS A 114 -9.82 8.75 11.98
N ASP A 115 -8.58 9.13 12.27
CA ASP A 115 -7.96 10.39 11.89
C ASP A 115 -6.86 10.22 10.83
N VAL A 116 -6.10 11.29 10.53
CA VAL A 116 -5.04 11.24 9.52
C VAL A 116 -3.86 10.37 9.96
N ILE A 117 -3.53 10.32 11.25
CA ILE A 117 -2.41 9.50 11.71
C ILE A 117 -2.74 8.00 11.57
N SER A 118 -3.93 7.56 11.98
CA SER A 118 -4.36 6.16 11.84
C SER A 118 -4.41 5.70 10.37
N ARG A 119 -4.75 6.60 9.44
CA ARG A 119 -4.68 6.30 7.99
C ARG A 119 -3.26 6.13 7.48
N SER A 120 -2.33 6.86 8.06
CA SER A 120 -0.92 6.76 7.70
C SER A 120 -0.37 5.44 8.24
N GLU A 121 -0.60 5.13 9.51
CA GLU A 121 -0.16 3.87 10.15
C GLU A 121 -0.74 2.63 9.46
N SER A 122 -2.05 2.61 9.18
CA SER A 122 -2.73 1.51 8.45
C SER A 122 -2.30 1.34 6.98
N ALA A 123 -1.47 2.24 6.46
CA ALA A 123 -0.87 2.15 5.13
C ALA A 123 0.58 1.64 5.17
N TYR A 124 1.27 1.72 6.32
CA TYR A 124 2.66 1.32 6.48
C TYR A 124 2.84 -0.07 7.09
N GLN A 125 1.89 -0.54 7.89
CA GLN A 125 1.85 -1.93 8.37
C GLN A 125 1.32 -2.87 7.27
#